data_AF-A0A3N5NT90-F1
#
_entry.id   AF-A0A3N5NT90-F1
#
_cell.length_a   1.000
_cell.length_b   1.000
_cell.length_c   1.000
_cell.angle_alpha   90.00
_cell.angle_beta   90.00
_cell.angle_gamma   90.00
#
_symmetry.space_group_name_H-M   'P 1'
#
loop_
_entity.id
_entity.type
_entity.pdbx_description
1 polymer ?
#
loop_
_entity_poly.entity_id
_entity_poly.type
_entity_poly.pdbx_seq_one_letter_code
_entity_poly.pdbx_strand_id
1 'polypeptide(L)'
;RNRDLTEEQRKAAVKDFALKKGLLIALLSGVMSASFAYGFASGVPIEEVAARYGTNSLFISNPTLIFILLGGFATNLVYCVFLNIRNGSYRDYLSVPGGVFLNNIGFTFLAGLLWFLQFHFYGMGKSMVPESMEAFSWSILMALNIAISNIWGLFLKEWKGISRRTMVILLVGIIILILSTFVINLT
;
A
#
# COMPACT_ATOMS: atom_id res chain seq x y z
N ARG A 1 2.21 -4.21 -27.85
CA ARG A 1 2.07 -5.65 -28.19
C ARG A 1 0.61 -5.92 -28.59
N ASN A 2 0.12 -5.25 -29.62
CA ASN A 2 -1.29 -5.31 -30.09
C ASN A 2 -1.38 -5.82 -31.54
N ARG A 3 -0.29 -6.29 -32.13
CA ARG A 3 -0.23 -6.62 -33.56
C ARG A 3 -0.56 -8.07 -33.89
N ASP A 4 -0.61 -8.96 -32.89
CA ASP A 4 -0.83 -10.41 -33.10
C ASP A 4 -2.06 -10.95 -32.35
N LEU A 5 -3.07 -10.11 -32.12
CA LEU A 5 -4.37 -10.54 -31.58
C LEU A 5 -5.37 -10.52 -32.73
N THR A 6 -6.06 -11.64 -32.95
CA THR A 6 -7.19 -11.68 -33.89
C THR A 6 -8.26 -10.67 -33.46
N GLU A 7 -9.07 -10.17 -34.41
CA GLU A 7 -10.10 -9.16 -34.11
C GLU A 7 -11.03 -9.57 -32.95
N GLU A 8 -11.29 -10.87 -32.81
CA GLU A 8 -12.09 -11.44 -31.72
C GLU A 8 -11.39 -11.35 -30.36
N GLN A 9 -10.10 -11.65 -30.27
CA GLN A 9 -9.30 -11.49 -29.05
C GLN A 9 -9.16 -10.03 -28.65
N ARG A 10 -9.02 -9.13 -29.63
CA ARG A 10 -8.98 -7.67 -29.40
C ARG A 10 -10.34 -7.15 -28.90
N LYS A 11 -11.45 -7.67 -29.42
CA LYS A 11 -12.81 -7.34 -28.94
C LYS A 11 -13.08 -7.91 -27.55
N ALA A 12 -12.61 -9.12 -27.22
CA ALA A 12 -12.74 -9.72 -25.89
C ALA A 12 -11.96 -8.94 -24.82
N ALA A 13 -10.71 -8.58 -25.10
CA ALA A 13 -9.88 -7.78 -24.19
C ALA A 13 -10.44 -6.36 -23.94
N VAL A 14 -11.14 -5.78 -24.93
CA VAL A 14 -11.83 -4.48 -24.78
C VAL A 14 -13.15 -4.62 -24.02
N LYS A 15 -13.83 -5.77 -24.11
CA LYS A 15 -15.06 -6.06 -23.36
C LYS A 15 -14.79 -6.22 -21.85
N ASP A 16 -13.64 -6.80 -21.49
CA ASP A 16 -13.15 -6.90 -20.11
C ASP A 16 -12.44 -5.64 -19.61
N PHE A 17 -12.18 -4.66 -20.48
CA PHE A 17 -11.63 -3.37 -20.07
C PHE A 17 -12.75 -2.49 -19.50
N ALA A 18 -13.18 -2.80 -18.29
CA ALA A 18 -14.16 -2.02 -17.54
C ALA A 18 -13.52 -0.70 -17.05
N LEU A 19 -13.07 0.16 -17.97
CA LEU A 19 -12.36 1.41 -17.68
C LEU A 19 -13.13 2.28 -16.68
N LYS A 20 -14.46 2.36 -16.81
CA LYS A 20 -15.32 3.09 -15.87
C LYS A 20 -15.28 2.49 -14.46
N LYS A 21 -15.28 1.16 -14.32
CA LYS A 21 -15.17 0.49 -13.02
C LYS A 21 -13.76 0.64 -12.44
N GLY A 22 -12.73 0.49 -13.27
CA GLY A 22 -11.33 0.67 -12.88
C GLY A 22 -11.05 2.09 -12.39
N LEU A 23 -11.52 3.11 -13.12
CA LEU A 23 -11.36 4.51 -12.73
C LEU A 23 -12.12 4.83 -11.44
N LEU A 24 -13.34 4.32 -11.27
CA LEU A 24 -14.10 4.47 -10.03
C LEU A 24 -13.37 3.85 -8.83
N ILE A 25 -12.87 2.62 -8.99
CA ILE A 25 -12.10 1.93 -7.94
C ILE A 25 -10.81 2.71 -7.64
N ALA A 26 -10.13 3.25 -8.65
CA ALA A 26 -8.91 4.05 -8.45
C ALA A 26 -9.20 5.32 -7.65
N LEU A 27 -10.28 6.04 -7.97
CA LEU A 27 -10.69 7.23 -7.22
C LEU A 27 -11.08 6.90 -5.78
N LEU A 28 -11.90 5.87 -5.58
CA LEU A 28 -12.30 5.40 -4.25
C LEU A 28 -11.08 4.96 -3.43
N SER A 29 -10.16 4.22 -4.03
CA SER A 29 -8.91 3.80 -3.40
C SER A 29 -8.05 5.00 -2.99
N GLY A 30 -7.95 6.04 -3.83
CA GLY A 30 -7.25 7.27 -3.50
C GLY A 30 -7.85 7.99 -2.29
N VAL A 31 -9.19 8.15 -2.26
CA VAL A 31 -9.89 8.78 -1.13
C VAL A 31 -9.74 7.95 0.15
N MET A 32 -9.85 6.62 0.06
CA MET A 32 -9.65 5.73 1.20
C MET A 32 -8.21 5.75 1.71
N SER A 33 -7.22 5.86 0.81
CA SER A 33 -5.80 5.97 1.20
C SER A 33 -5.54 7.23 2.04
N ALA A 34 -6.17 8.36 1.69
CA ALA A 34 -6.08 9.59 2.48
C ALA A 34 -6.65 9.43 3.91
N SER A 35 -7.59 8.51 4.12
CA SER A 35 -8.18 8.26 5.44
C SER A 35 -7.15 7.78 6.47
N PHE A 36 -6.09 7.09 6.02
CA PHE A 36 -5.01 6.65 6.90
C PHE A 36 -4.15 7.84 7.37
N ALA A 37 -3.87 8.81 6.47
CA ALA A 37 -3.20 10.05 6.83
C ALA A 37 -4.03 10.87 7.83
N TYR A 38 -5.34 10.97 7.60
CA TYR A 38 -6.27 11.60 8.57
C TYR A 38 -6.33 10.86 9.90
N GLY A 39 -6.20 9.53 9.89
CA GLY A 39 -6.11 8.71 11.11
C GLY A 39 -4.90 9.10 11.95
N PHE A 40 -3.73 9.29 11.33
CA PHE A 40 -2.55 9.79 12.03
C PHE A 40 -2.74 11.21 12.56
N ALA A 41 -3.29 12.12 11.76
CA ALA A 41 -3.56 13.49 12.19
C ALA A 41 -4.55 13.56 13.36
N SER A 42 -5.56 12.68 13.36
CA SER A 42 -6.54 12.56 14.46
C SER A 42 -5.97 11.86 15.69
N GLY A 43 -4.85 11.16 15.54
CA GLY A 43 -4.16 10.44 16.61
C GLY A 43 -3.21 11.29 17.43
N VAL A 44 -2.94 12.55 17.07
CA VAL A 44 -2.06 13.46 17.81
C VAL A 44 -2.38 13.52 19.32
N PRO A 45 -3.65 13.56 19.78
CA PRO A 45 -3.95 13.53 21.22
C PRO A 45 -3.46 12.24 21.92
N ILE A 46 -3.41 11.12 21.21
CA ILE A 46 -2.90 9.84 21.72
C ILE A 46 -1.37 9.91 21.83
N GLU A 47 -0.71 10.52 20.84
CA GLU A 47 0.75 10.74 20.84
C GLU A 47 1.15 11.65 22.01
N GLU A 48 0.41 12.74 22.27
CA GLU A 48 0.64 13.64 23.40
C GLU A 48 0.54 12.93 24.75
N VAL A 49 -0.46 12.05 24.92
CA VAL A 49 -0.60 11.25 26.13
C VAL A 49 0.58 10.29 26.26
N ALA A 50 0.97 9.60 25.19
CA ALA A 50 2.14 8.73 25.19
C ALA A 50 3.44 9.48 25.55
N ALA A 51 3.58 10.74 25.10
CA ALA A 51 4.69 11.63 25.46
C ALA A 51 4.76 11.83 26.97
N ARG A 52 3.62 12.12 27.61
CA ARG A 52 3.52 12.38 29.06
C ARG A 52 3.91 11.17 29.90
N TYR A 53 3.69 9.96 29.39
CA TYR A 53 4.13 8.72 30.03
C TYR A 53 5.60 8.36 29.75
N GLY A 54 6.37 9.24 29.10
CA GLY A 54 7.81 9.06 28.86
C GLY A 54 8.14 8.16 27.67
N THR A 55 7.22 7.98 26.73
CA THR A 55 7.49 7.22 25.49
C THR A 55 8.56 7.95 24.67
N ASN A 56 9.53 7.20 24.14
CA ASN A 56 10.54 7.76 23.24
C ASN A 56 9.88 8.43 22.03
N SER A 57 10.33 9.62 21.65
CA SER A 57 9.79 10.41 20.53
C SER A 57 9.76 9.65 19.20
N LEU A 58 10.67 8.69 19.00
CA LEU A 58 10.69 7.83 17.82
C LEU A 58 9.49 6.87 17.74
N PHE A 59 8.92 6.47 18.88
CA PHE A 59 7.87 5.44 18.95
C PHE A 59 6.50 6.00 19.31
N ILE A 60 6.37 7.32 19.36
CA ILE A 60 5.18 8.00 19.87
C ILE A 60 3.93 7.81 18.98
N SER A 61 4.14 7.52 17.69
CA SER A 61 3.07 7.22 16.73
C SER A 61 2.60 5.77 16.75
N ASN A 62 3.30 4.86 17.46
CA ASN A 62 2.91 3.44 17.52
C ASN A 62 1.56 3.23 18.25
N PRO A 63 1.25 3.91 19.37
CA PRO A 63 -0.06 3.81 20.01
C PRO A 63 -1.21 4.21 19.08
N THR A 64 -1.03 5.26 18.28
CA THR A 64 -1.99 5.70 17.26
C THR A 64 -2.27 4.61 16.22
N LEU A 65 -1.22 3.91 15.79
CA LEU A 65 -1.35 2.80 14.83
C LEU A 65 -2.24 1.67 15.32
N ILE A 66 -2.28 1.39 16.64
CA ILE A 66 -3.16 0.35 17.19
C ILE A 66 -4.61 0.63 16.82
N PHE A 67 -5.07 1.86 17.00
CA PHE A 67 -6.46 2.24 16.72
C PHE A 67 -6.78 2.28 15.23
N ILE A 68 -5.88 2.85 14.42
CA ILE A 68 -6.06 2.91 12.96
C ILE A 68 -6.12 1.49 12.37
N LEU A 69 -5.17 0.63 12.75
CA LEU A 69 -5.07 -0.73 12.23
C LEU A 69 -6.21 -1.62 12.73
N LEU A 70 -6.69 -1.42 13.96
CA LEU A 70 -7.82 -2.17 14.49
C LEU A 70 -9.10 -1.91 13.68
N GLY A 71 -9.35 -0.66 13.27
CA GLY A 71 -10.48 -0.32 12.39
C GLY A 71 -10.38 -0.99 11.02
N GLY A 72 -9.18 -0.96 10.41
CA GLY A 72 -8.91 -1.67 9.15
C GLY A 72 -9.05 -3.19 9.29
N PHE A 73 -8.54 -3.76 10.37
CA PHE A 73 -8.64 -5.18 10.69
C PHE A 73 -10.10 -5.62 10.85
N ALA A 74 -10.91 -4.90 11.64
CA ALA A 74 -12.30 -5.25 11.86
C ALA A 74 -13.10 -5.27 10.54
N THR A 75 -12.91 -4.25 9.70
CA THR A 75 -13.58 -4.17 8.40
C THR A 75 -13.17 -5.32 7.47
N ASN A 76 -11.87 -5.59 7.38
CA ASN A 76 -11.35 -6.69 6.57
C ASN A 76 -11.79 -8.06 7.10
N LEU A 77 -11.79 -8.25 8.42
CA LEU A 77 -12.21 -9.50 9.06
C LEU A 77 -13.68 -9.79 8.76
N VAL A 78 -14.56 -8.81 8.96
CA VAL A 78 -16.00 -8.95 8.69
C VAL A 78 -16.24 -9.30 7.22
N TYR A 79 -15.57 -8.60 6.30
CA TYR A 79 -15.73 -8.84 4.86
C TYR A 79 -15.18 -10.22 4.45
N CYS A 80 -14.00 -10.60 4.93
CA CYS A 80 -13.40 -11.91 4.66
C CYS A 80 -14.25 -13.05 5.23
N VAL A 81 -14.76 -12.92 6.46
CA VAL A 81 -15.66 -13.91 7.07
C VAL A 81 -16.95 -14.03 6.27
N PHE A 82 -17.57 -12.91 5.89
CA PHE A 82 -18.76 -12.91 5.03
C PHE A 82 -18.52 -13.64 3.71
N LEU A 83 -17.41 -13.34 3.01
CA LEU A 83 -17.04 -14.03 1.76
C LEU A 83 -16.76 -15.52 1.98
N ASN A 84 -16.09 -15.87 3.07
CA ASN A 84 -15.74 -17.26 3.37
C ASN A 84 -16.99 -18.12 3.61
N ILE A 85 -18.00 -17.55 4.28
CA ILE A 85 -19.32 -18.20 4.47
C ILE A 85 -20.05 -18.28 3.12
N ARG A 86 -20.11 -17.17 2.37
CA ARG A 86 -20.85 -17.10 1.10
C ARG A 86 -20.29 -18.04 0.03
N ASN A 87 -18.97 -18.18 -0.04
CA ASN A 87 -18.29 -19.00 -1.03
C ASN A 87 -18.04 -20.44 -0.56
N GLY A 88 -18.32 -20.77 0.70
CA GLY A 88 -18.12 -22.12 1.25
C GLY A 88 -16.66 -22.55 1.37
N SER A 89 -15.70 -21.63 1.24
CA SER A 89 -14.25 -21.89 1.23
C SER A 89 -13.65 -22.24 2.59
N TYR A 90 -14.47 -22.31 3.66
CA TYR A 90 -13.98 -22.61 5.01
C TYR A 90 -13.36 -24.02 5.11
N ARG A 91 -13.80 -24.95 4.27
CA ARG A 91 -13.25 -26.31 4.18
C ARG A 91 -11.87 -26.34 3.51
N ASP A 92 -11.54 -25.35 2.68
CA ASP A 92 -10.26 -25.29 1.97
C ASP A 92 -9.08 -25.01 2.90
N TYR A 93 -9.33 -24.36 4.04
CA TYR A 93 -8.33 -24.17 5.08
C TYR A 93 -8.00 -25.47 5.82
N LEU A 94 -8.92 -26.44 5.85
CA LEU A 94 -8.77 -27.73 6.54
C LEU A 94 -8.38 -28.87 5.60
N SER A 95 -8.46 -28.67 4.28
CA SER A 95 -8.11 -29.68 3.27
C SER A 95 -6.61 -29.75 2.98
N VAL A 96 -5.83 -28.77 3.44
CA VAL A 96 -4.38 -28.70 3.23
C VAL A 96 -3.60 -29.44 4.32
N PRO A 97 -2.46 -30.09 3.99
CA PRO A 97 -1.59 -30.71 4.98
C PRO A 97 -1.10 -29.71 6.03
N GLY A 98 -1.01 -30.12 7.30
CA GLY A 98 -0.66 -29.23 8.42
C GLY A 98 0.67 -28.47 8.23
N GLY A 99 1.67 -29.07 7.57
CA GLY A 99 2.93 -28.39 7.24
C GLY A 99 2.77 -27.25 6.24
N VAL A 100 1.89 -27.40 5.24
CA VAL A 100 1.58 -26.35 4.26
C VAL A 100 0.77 -25.24 4.92
N PHE A 101 -0.18 -25.60 5.79
CA PHE A 101 -0.96 -24.64 6.56
C PHE A 101 -0.08 -23.75 7.45
N LEU A 102 0.85 -24.33 8.21
CA LEU A 102 1.78 -23.57 9.05
C LEU A 102 2.69 -22.66 8.23
N ASN A 103 3.15 -23.12 7.08
CA ASN A 103 3.96 -22.30 6.18
C ASN A 103 3.16 -21.12 5.62
N ASN A 104 1.91 -21.35 5.22
CA ASN A 104 1.02 -20.28 4.76
C ASN A 104 0.74 -19.25 5.86
N ILE A 105 0.54 -19.69 7.10
CA ILE A 105 0.43 -18.77 8.25
C ILE A 105 1.72 -17.98 8.43
N GLY A 106 2.88 -18.65 8.37
CA GLY A 106 4.19 -18.01 8.48
C GLY A 106 4.41 -16.93 7.42
N PHE A 107 4.13 -17.22 6.15
CA PHE A 107 4.22 -16.24 5.07
C PHE A 107 3.20 -15.11 5.20
N THR A 108 1.98 -15.40 5.65
CA THR A 108 0.96 -14.36 5.88
C THR A 108 1.37 -13.43 7.01
N PHE A 109 1.91 -13.98 8.10
CA PHE A 109 2.45 -13.21 9.21
C PHE A 109 3.65 -12.36 8.75
N LEU A 110 4.58 -12.93 7.99
CA LEU A 110 5.73 -12.21 7.47
C LEU A 110 5.32 -11.06 6.54
N ALA A 111 4.36 -11.30 5.64
CA ALA A 111 3.82 -10.28 4.76
C ALA A 111 3.16 -9.14 5.57
N GLY A 112 2.36 -9.49 6.58
CA GLY A 112 1.75 -8.52 7.50
C GLY A 112 2.79 -7.72 8.30
N LEU A 113 3.85 -8.38 8.78
CA LEU A 113 4.95 -7.75 9.51
C LEU A 113 5.72 -6.77 8.62
N LEU A 114 6.08 -7.17 7.40
CA LEU A 114 6.75 -6.29 6.43
C LEU A 114 5.89 -5.08 6.06
N TRP A 115 4.58 -5.31 5.89
CA TRP A 115 3.64 -4.23 5.63
C TRP A 115 3.50 -3.28 6.84
N PHE A 116 3.46 -3.82 8.06
CA PHE A 116 3.44 -3.02 9.29
C PHE A 116 4.72 -2.20 9.48
N LEU A 117 5.88 -2.79 9.18
CA LEU A 117 7.18 -2.10 9.27
C LEU A 117 7.21 -0.83 8.42
N GLN A 118 6.50 -0.78 7.29
CA GLN A 118 6.33 0.43 6.50
C GLN A 118 5.77 1.60 7.35
N PHE A 119 4.73 1.35 8.14
CA PHE A 119 4.11 2.38 8.99
C PHE A 119 4.92 2.70 10.23
N HIS A 120 5.62 1.69 10.78
CA HIS A 120 6.52 1.90 11.89
C HIS A 120 7.70 2.82 11.50
N PHE A 121 8.33 2.56 10.35
CA PHE A 121 9.39 3.42 9.81
C PHE A 121 8.86 4.80 9.42
N TYR A 122 7.63 4.89 8.92
CA TYR A 122 6.98 6.18 8.70
C TYR A 122 6.83 6.99 9.99
N GLY A 123 6.36 6.38 11.08
CA GLY A 123 6.25 7.05 12.38
C GLY A 123 7.60 7.55 12.89
N MET A 124 8.65 6.71 12.81
CA MET A 124 10.00 7.13 13.17
C MET A 124 10.53 8.26 12.27
N GLY A 125 10.29 8.18 10.96
CA GLY A 125 10.70 9.22 10.02
C GLY A 125 9.98 10.54 10.27
N LYS A 126 8.67 10.49 10.52
CA LYS A 126 7.83 11.64 10.88
C LYS A 126 8.40 12.38 12.10
N SER A 127 8.80 11.66 13.15
CA SER A 127 9.37 12.25 14.37
C SER A 127 10.71 12.96 14.17
N MET A 128 11.41 12.72 13.04
CA MET A 128 12.69 13.36 12.72
C MET A 128 12.54 14.55 11.76
N VAL A 129 11.37 14.71 11.13
CA VAL A 129 11.11 15.75 10.15
C VAL A 129 10.59 17.00 10.88
N PRO A 130 10.99 18.23 10.46
CA PRO A 130 10.45 19.46 11.03
C PRO A 130 8.92 19.52 10.91
N GLU A 131 8.23 20.11 11.90
CA GLU A 131 6.76 20.23 11.90
C GLU A 131 6.21 20.86 10.61
N SER A 132 6.95 21.80 10.00
CA SER A 132 6.59 22.44 8.73
C SER A 132 6.46 21.45 7.55
N MET A 133 7.11 20.29 7.63
CA MET A 133 7.13 19.25 6.59
C MET A 133 6.28 18.02 6.97
N GLU A 134 5.60 18.02 8.12
CA GLU A 134 4.74 16.90 8.54
C GLU A 134 3.63 16.61 7.52
N ALA A 135 2.99 17.67 7.02
CA ALA A 135 1.91 17.57 6.02
C ALA A 135 2.36 16.86 4.72
N PHE A 136 3.65 16.95 4.38
CA PHE A 136 4.21 16.31 3.19
C PHE A 136 4.76 14.91 3.46
N SER A 137 4.97 14.53 4.72
CA SER A 137 5.58 13.24 5.09
C SER A 137 4.80 12.05 4.53
N TRP A 138 3.46 12.12 4.50
CA TRP A 138 2.63 11.09 3.89
C TRP A 138 2.81 10.98 2.37
N SER A 139 2.89 12.12 1.68
CA SER A 139 3.13 12.18 0.24
C SER A 139 4.52 11.64 -0.13
N ILE A 140 5.53 11.92 0.69
CA ILE A 140 6.89 11.38 0.55
C ILE A 140 6.86 9.84 0.68
N LEU A 141 6.17 9.31 1.70
CA LEU A 141 6.02 7.86 1.88
C LEU A 141 5.38 7.20 0.65
N MET A 142 4.29 7.77 0.13
CA MET A 142 3.59 7.23 -1.04
C MET A 142 4.46 7.31 -2.31
N ALA A 143 5.18 8.41 -2.52
CA ALA A 143 6.10 8.55 -3.64
C ALA A 143 7.24 7.53 -3.58
N LEU A 144 7.84 7.34 -2.40
CA LEU A 144 8.88 6.33 -2.17
C LEU A 144 8.37 4.91 -2.42
N ASN A 145 7.16 4.58 -1.95
CA ASN A 145 6.56 3.28 -2.17
C ASN A 145 6.37 2.98 -3.67
N ILE A 146 5.83 3.95 -4.42
CA ILE A 146 5.66 3.83 -5.87
C ILE A 146 7.02 3.70 -6.57
N ALA A 147 8.01 4.51 -6.19
CA ALA A 147 9.33 4.47 -6.81
C ALA A 147 10.03 3.12 -6.57
N ILE A 148 10.11 2.67 -5.31
CA ILE A 148 10.76 1.40 -4.93
C ILE A 148 10.02 0.22 -5.57
N SER A 149 8.69 0.21 -5.55
CA SER A 149 7.88 -0.84 -6.19
C SER A 149 8.19 -0.97 -7.68
N ASN A 150 8.22 0.15 -8.42
CA ASN A 150 8.53 0.14 -9.84
C ASN A 150 9.99 -0.24 -10.12
N ILE A 151 10.94 0.24 -9.31
CA ILE A 151 12.36 -0.13 -9.41
C ILE A 151 12.54 -1.64 -9.18
N TRP A 152 11.90 -2.20 -8.15
CA TRP A 152 11.95 -3.62 -7.87
C TRP A 152 11.30 -4.47 -8.99
N GLY A 153 10.17 -4.01 -9.54
CA GLY A 153 9.54 -4.64 -10.70
C GLY A 153 10.45 -4.66 -11.94
N LEU A 154 11.26 -3.60 -12.14
CA LEU A 154 12.30 -3.58 -13.18
C LEU A 154 13.41 -4.61 -12.91
N PHE A 155 13.87 -4.74 -11.66
CA PHE A 155 14.86 -5.74 -11.26
C PHE A 155 14.36 -7.19 -11.45
N LEU A 156 13.10 -7.46 -11.11
CA LEU A 156 12.44 -8.76 -11.31
C LEU A 156 12.14 -9.07 -12.79
N LYS A 157 12.48 -8.16 -13.71
CA LYS A 157 12.26 -8.28 -15.15
C LYS A 157 10.79 -8.47 -15.52
N GLU A 158 9.85 -8.02 -14.68
CA GLU A 158 8.41 -8.05 -14.97
C GLU A 158 8.08 -7.23 -16.23
N TRP A 159 8.95 -6.27 -16.54
CA TRP A 159 8.83 -5.37 -17.69
C TRP A 159 9.50 -5.90 -18.97
N LYS A 160 9.92 -7.18 -18.99
CA LYS A 160 10.56 -7.80 -20.14
C LYS A 160 9.53 -8.09 -21.24
N GLY A 161 9.60 -7.35 -22.35
CA GLY A 161 8.71 -7.51 -23.51
C GLY A 161 7.77 -6.33 -23.78
N ILE A 162 7.94 -5.22 -23.08
CA ILE A 162 7.15 -3.99 -23.27
C ILE A 162 7.85 -3.07 -24.29
N SER A 163 7.09 -2.18 -24.92
CA SER A 163 7.63 -1.23 -25.89
C SER A 163 8.66 -0.28 -25.25
N ARG A 164 9.70 0.06 -26.01
CA ARG A 164 10.77 0.99 -25.55
C ARG A 164 10.20 2.34 -25.09
N ARG A 165 9.11 2.81 -25.71
CA ARG A 165 8.40 4.05 -25.31
C ARG A 165 7.79 3.92 -23.91
N THR A 166 7.12 2.82 -23.60
CA THR A 166 6.53 2.57 -22.28
C THR A 166 7.59 2.52 -21.19
N MET A 167 8.73 1.88 -21.48
CA MET A 167 9.85 1.80 -20.55
C MET A 167 10.48 3.17 -20.28
N VAL A 168 10.61 4.03 -21.30
CA VAL A 168 11.07 5.42 -21.13
C VAL A 168 10.08 6.25 -20.31
N ILE A 169 8.78 6.14 -20.57
CA ILE A 169 7.74 6.85 -19.80
C ILE A 169 7.79 6.45 -18.32
N LEU A 170 7.93 5.15 -18.02
CA LEU A 170 8.07 4.66 -16.66
C LEU A 170 9.29 5.26 -15.96
N LEU A 171 10.46 5.22 -16.61
CA LEU A 171 11.71 5.75 -16.05
C LEU A 171 11.62 7.27 -15.84
N VAL A 172 11.07 8.02 -16.80
CA VAL A 172 10.85 9.46 -16.65
C VAL A 172 9.89 9.76 -15.50
N GLY A 173 8.81 8.98 -15.35
CA GLY A 173 7.88 9.11 -14.23
C GLY A 173 8.54 8.90 -12.87
N ILE A 174 9.40 7.87 -12.74
CA ILE A 174 10.17 7.61 -11.52
C ILE A 174 11.13 8.78 -11.23
N ILE A 175 11.83 9.30 -12.24
CA ILE A 175 12.74 10.45 -12.08
C ILE A 175 11.96 11.68 -11.61
N ILE A 176 10.81 11.99 -12.21
CA ILE A 176 9.95 13.12 -11.82
C ILE A 176 9.48 12.96 -10.37
N LEU A 177 9.04 11.77 -9.96
CA LEU A 177 8.62 11.49 -8.57
C LEU A 177 9.75 11.68 -7.56
N ILE A 178 10.96 11.25 -7.90
CA ILE A 178 12.13 11.44 -7.06
C ILE A 178 12.43 12.94 -6.94
N LEU A 179 12.48 13.65 -8.08
CA LEU A 179 12.75 15.09 -8.08
C LEU A 179 11.68 15.89 -7.32
N SER A 180 10.39 15.52 -7.43
CA SER A 180 9.32 16.20 -6.70
C SER A 180 9.49 16.09 -5.19
N THR A 181 10.05 14.97 -4.71
CA THR A 181 10.34 14.76 -3.28
C THR A 181 11.41 15.74 -2.78
N PHE A 182 12.40 16.07 -3.60
CA PHE A 182 13.43 17.05 -3.26
C PHE A 182 12.91 18.50 -3.31
N VAL A 183 12.00 18.81 -4.23
CA VAL A 183 11.40 20.16 -4.32
C VAL A 183 10.63 20.53 -3.05
N ILE A 184 9.96 19.56 -2.43
CA ILE A 184 9.27 19.76 -1.15
C ILE A 184 10.25 20.11 -0.03
N ASN A 185 11.48 19.58 -0.06
CA ASN A 185 12.50 19.88 0.96
C ASN A 185 13.10 21.31 0.83
N LEU A 186 12.93 21.94 -0.34
CA LEU A 186 13.44 23.28 -0.65
C LEU A 186 12.50 24.43 -0.24
N THR A 187 11.27 24.10 0.18
CA THR A 187 10.24 25.08 0.58
C THR A 187 10.03 25.04 2.08
#